data_AF-A0A7J8PM62-F1
#
_entry.id   AF-A0A7J8PM62-F1
#
_cell.length_a   1.000
_cell.length_b   1.000
_cell.length_c   1.000
_cell.angle_alpha   90.00
_cell.angle_beta   90.00
_cell.angle_gamma   90.00
#
_symmetry.space_group_name_H-M   'P 1'
#
loop_
_entity.id
_entity.type
_entity.pdbx_description
1 polymer ?
#
loop_
_entity_poly.entity_id
_entity_poly.type
_entity_poly.pdbx_seq_one_letter_code
_entity_poly.pdbx_strand_id
1 'polypeptide(L)'
;LRTFKGHTNEKNFVGLTVNSEYIACGSETNEVYVYHKEISKPVTWHRFGSQEMEDADEDGGGSHFISAVCWKSDSPTMLTANSQGTIKVLVLAA
;
A
#
# COMPACT_ATOMS: atom_id res chain seq x y z
N LEU A 1 18.10 7.21 13.84
CA LEU A 1 16.75 6.60 13.74
C LEU A 1 15.86 7.55 12.96
N ARG A 2 15.15 7.07 11.92
CA ARG A 2 14.18 7.86 11.14
C ARG A 2 12.81 7.22 11.29
N THR A 3 11.77 8.04 11.40
CA THR A 3 10.37 7.59 11.49
C THR A 3 9.61 8.06 10.26
N PHE A 4 8.79 7.18 9.69
CA PHE A 4 7.94 7.44 8.53
C PHE A 4 6.49 7.40 8.99
N LYS A 5 5.69 8.39 8.61
CA LYS A 5 4.28 8.51 8.99
C LYS A 5 3.43 8.85 7.77
N GLY A 6 2.16 8.50 7.80
CA GLY A 6 1.18 8.90 6.78
C GLY A 6 0.24 7.79 6.31
N HIS A 7 0.62 6.52 6.51
CA HIS A 7 -0.30 5.38 6.35
C HIS A 7 -0.99 5.05 7.68
N THR A 8 -2.13 4.38 7.62
CA THR A 8 -2.89 3.90 8.79
C THR A 8 -2.62 2.42 8.98
N ASN A 9 -2.15 2.02 10.17
CA ASN A 9 -1.91 0.63 10.51
C ASN A 9 -1.98 0.44 12.04
N GLU A 10 -3.19 0.20 12.55
CA GLU A 10 -3.46 0.10 13.98
C GLU A 10 -3.86 -1.33 14.41
N LYS A 11 -4.17 -2.23 13.48
CA LYS A 11 -4.71 -3.57 13.79
C LYS A 11 -4.14 -4.71 12.94
N ASN A 12 -3.98 -4.54 11.63
CA ASN A 12 -3.75 -5.65 10.70
C ASN A 12 -2.28 -5.81 10.28
N PHE A 13 -1.92 -6.99 9.75
CA PHE A 13 -0.69 -7.13 8.98
C PHE A 13 -0.88 -6.54 7.59
N VAL A 14 -0.33 -5.33 7.36
CA VAL A 14 -0.51 -4.61 6.08
C VAL A 14 0.60 -4.82 5.04
N GLY A 15 1.62 -5.61 5.39
CA GLY A 15 2.79 -5.86 4.55
C GLY A 15 3.81 -4.71 4.57
N LEU A 16 5.08 -5.09 4.42
CA LEU A 16 6.23 -4.19 4.35
C LEU A 16 7.26 -4.80 3.38
N THR A 17 7.77 -3.99 2.46
CA THR A 17 8.85 -4.36 1.54
C THR A 17 9.79 -3.19 1.34
N VAL A 18 11.08 -3.47 1.18
CA VAL A 18 12.12 -2.44 1.01
C VAL A 18 13.04 -2.81 -0.15
N ASN A 19 13.58 -1.80 -0.82
CA ASN A 19 14.72 -1.95 -1.73
C ASN A 19 15.82 -0.93 -1.34
N SER A 20 16.82 -0.72 -2.21
CA SER A 20 17.95 0.18 -1.93
C SER A 20 17.56 1.63 -1.56
N GLU A 21 16.47 2.14 -2.10
CA GLU A 21 16.05 3.55 -1.98
C GLU A 21 14.67 3.75 -1.35
N TYR A 22 13.78 2.77 -1.45
CA TYR A 22 12.36 2.91 -1.14
C TYR A 22 11.88 1.90 -0.10
N ILE A 23 10.90 2.36 0.68
CA ILE A 23 10.10 1.57 1.61
C ILE A 23 8.67 1.60 1.10
N ALA A 24 8.02 0.45 0.97
CA ALA A 24 6.61 0.36 0.67
C ALA A 24 5.88 -0.47 1.73
N CYS A 25 4.68 -0.04 2.07
CA CYS A 25 3.82 -0.72 3.03
C CYS A 25 2.35 -0.55 2.64
N GLY A 26 1.50 -1.43 3.15
CA GLY A 26 0.06 -1.27 3.05
C GLY A 26 -0.53 -0.31 4.09
N SER A 27 -1.84 -0.11 3.98
CA SER A 27 -2.66 0.69 4.89
C SER A 27 -4.03 0.06 5.08
N GLU A 28 -4.64 0.33 6.23
CA GLU A 28 -6.02 -0.04 6.60
C GLU A 28 -7.08 0.81 5.88
N THR A 29 -6.63 1.77 5.09
CA THR A 29 -7.43 2.60 4.17
C THR A 29 -7.46 2.04 2.75
N ASN A 30 -7.13 0.75 2.58
CA ASN A 30 -7.00 0.07 1.28
C ASN A 30 -5.99 0.73 0.33
N GLU A 31 -4.96 1.37 0.89
CA GLU A 31 -3.95 2.14 0.16
C GLU A 31 -2.55 1.55 0.32
N VAL A 32 -1.77 1.53 -0.75
CA VAL A 32 -0.32 1.22 -0.73
C VAL A 32 0.43 2.54 -0.63
N TYR A 33 1.37 2.66 0.31
CA TYR A 33 2.22 3.82 0.49
C TYR A 33 3.66 3.53 0.07
N VAL A 34 4.31 4.53 -0.52
CA VAL A 34 5.74 4.49 -0.87
C VAL A 34 6.46 5.68 -0.22
N TYR A 35 7.57 5.39 0.42
CA TYR A 35 8.47 6.36 1.03
C TYR A 35 9.86 6.22 0.39
N HIS A 36 10.51 7.34 0.11
CA HIS A 36 11.95 7.34 -0.11
C HIS A 36 12.65 7.25 1.26
N LYS A 37 13.72 6.47 1.39
CA LYS A 37 14.40 6.22 2.67
C LYS A 37 14.85 7.51 3.36
N GLU A 38 15.06 8.58 2.60
CA GLU A 38 15.49 9.89 3.10
C GLU A 38 14.37 10.85 3.50
N ILE A 39 13.13 10.56 3.13
CA ILE A 39 11.98 11.47 3.27
C ILE A 39 10.93 10.82 4.21
N SER A 40 10.70 11.43 5.38
CA SER A 40 9.78 10.90 6.40
C SER A 40 8.28 10.97 6.05
N LYS A 41 7.92 11.66 4.96
CA LYS A 41 6.56 11.75 4.42
C LYS A 41 6.43 10.84 3.18
N PRO A 42 5.22 10.36 2.85
CA PRO A 42 5.02 9.56 1.65
C PRO A 42 5.43 10.33 0.40
N VAL A 43 6.10 9.64 -0.53
CA VAL A 43 6.37 10.16 -1.88
C VAL A 43 5.12 10.03 -2.74
N THR A 44 4.42 8.90 -2.62
CA THR A 44 3.15 8.64 -3.30
C THR A 44 2.35 7.55 -2.59
N TRP A 45 1.10 7.38 -2.99
CA TRP A 45 0.21 6.32 -2.53
C TRP A 45 -0.77 5.91 -3.65
N HIS A 46 -1.31 4.69 -3.56
CA HIS A 46 -2.30 4.16 -4.49
C HIS A 46 -3.44 3.47 -3.75
N ARG A 47 -4.68 3.90 -3.98
CA ARG A 47 -5.89 3.29 -3.44
C ARG A 47 -6.37 2.11 -4.29
N PHE A 48 -6.66 0.99 -3.64
CA PHE A 48 -7.36 -0.14 -4.23
C PHE A 48 -8.87 0.13 -4.25
N GLY A 49 -9.55 -0.45 -5.24
CA GLY A 49 -10.97 -0.19 -5.53
C GLY A 49 -11.17 0.73 -6.74
N SER A 50 -12.29 0.55 -7.42
CA SER A 50 -12.88 1.49 -8.38
C SER A 50 -14.17 2.04 -7.77
N GLN A 51 -14.68 3.16 -8.31
CA GLN A 51 -15.91 3.79 -7.84
C GLN A 51 -17.12 2.82 -7.87
N GLU A 52 -17.09 1.81 -8.73
CA GLU A 52 -18.11 0.74 -8.83
C GLU A 52 -18.08 -0.28 -7.69
N MET A 53 -16.95 -0.42 -6.97
CA MET A 53 -16.83 -1.33 -5.82
C MET A 53 -17.23 -0.67 -4.51
N GLU A 54 -17.22 0.67 -4.43
CA GLU A 54 -17.64 1.40 -3.23
C GLU A 54 -19.14 1.25 -2.96
N ASP A 55 -19.96 1.11 -4.01
CA ASP A 55 -21.42 0.90 -3.91
C ASP A 55 -21.80 -0.52 -3.40
N ALA A 56 -20.90 -1.50 -3.52
CA ALA A 56 -21.14 -2.87 -3.08
C ALA A 56 -20.77 -3.10 -1.60
N ASP A 57 -19.95 -2.23 -1.02
CA ASP A 57 -19.44 -2.33 0.35
C ASP A 57 -20.27 -1.51 1.38
N GLU A 58 -21.39 -0.90 0.97
CA GLU A 58 -22.31 -0.22 1.91
C GLU A 58 -23.04 -1.20 2.86
N ASP A 59 -23.03 -2.51 2.58
CA ASP A 59 -23.70 -3.54 3.41
C ASP A 59 -22.71 -4.23 4.38
N GLY A 60 -22.19 -3.47 5.34
CA GLY A 60 -21.73 -4.00 6.63
C GLY A 60 -20.36 -4.73 6.69
N GLY A 61 -19.59 -4.78 5.61
CA GLY A 61 -18.22 -5.31 5.59
C GLY A 61 -17.18 -4.27 6.01
N GLY A 62 -16.35 -4.54 7.02
CA GLY A 62 -15.33 -3.60 7.48
C GLY A 62 -14.37 -3.12 6.37
N SER A 63 -13.78 -1.93 6.54
CA SER A 63 -12.89 -1.30 5.56
C SER A 63 -11.77 -2.25 5.08
N HIS A 64 -11.59 -2.36 3.77
CA HIS A 64 -10.53 -3.17 3.18
C HIS A 64 -9.14 -2.60 3.47
N PHE A 65 -8.14 -3.48 3.45
CA PHE A 65 -6.77 -3.11 3.76
C PHE A 65 -5.81 -3.82 2.80
N ILE A 66 -4.67 -3.19 2.51
CA ILE A 66 -3.58 -3.87 1.82
C ILE A 66 -3.00 -4.91 2.76
N SER A 67 -2.82 -6.14 2.30
CA SER A 67 -2.39 -7.28 3.12
C SER A 67 -0.99 -7.77 2.78
N ALA A 68 -0.50 -7.52 1.55
CA ALA A 68 0.85 -7.88 1.13
C ALA A 68 1.41 -6.92 0.08
N VAL A 69 2.72 -6.69 0.15
CA VAL A 69 3.50 -5.89 -0.81
C VAL A 69 4.87 -6.52 -1.05
N CYS A 70 5.41 -6.45 -2.27
CA CYS A 70 6.74 -7.01 -2.59
C CYS A 70 7.40 -6.28 -3.77
N TRP A 71 8.52 -5.61 -3.52
CA TRP A 71 9.33 -5.00 -4.58
C TRP A 71 9.94 -6.05 -5.49
N LYS A 72 9.99 -5.78 -6.79
CA LYS A 72 10.82 -6.53 -7.73
C LYS A 72 12.25 -6.00 -7.67
N SER A 73 13.01 -6.46 -6.67
CA SER A 73 14.40 -6.02 -6.41
C SER A 73 14.48 -4.48 -6.38
N ASP A 74 15.50 -3.88 -7.00
CA ASP A 74 15.66 -2.42 -7.10
C ASP A 74 14.90 -1.78 -8.28
N SER A 75 14.05 -2.52 -8.99
CA SER A 75 13.22 -1.93 -10.06
C SER A 75 12.05 -1.13 -9.47
N PRO A 76 11.47 -0.17 -10.22
CA PRO A 76 10.31 0.59 -9.76
C PRO A 76 9.00 -0.24 -9.72
N THR A 77 9.06 -1.54 -10.00
CA THR A 77 7.89 -2.42 -10.07
C THR A 77 7.65 -3.15 -8.75
N MET A 78 6.38 -3.26 -8.34
CA MET A 78 5.96 -3.90 -7.10
C MET A 78 4.71 -4.77 -7.30
N LEU A 79 4.66 -5.91 -6.62
CA LEU A 79 3.44 -6.71 -6.42
C LEU A 79 2.72 -6.22 -5.17
N THR A 80 1.40 -6.07 -5.24
CA THR A 80 0.56 -5.64 -4.11
C THR A 80 -0.75 -6.42 -4.09
N ALA A 81 -1.24 -6.74 -2.88
CA ALA A 81 -2.49 -7.45 -2.69
C ALA A 81 -3.29 -6.87 -1.50
N ASN A 82 -4.61 -6.90 -1.59
CA ASN A 82 -5.51 -6.44 -0.52
C ASN A 82 -6.30 -7.58 0.14
N SER A 83 -7.09 -7.24 1.16
CA SER A 83 -7.88 -8.19 1.95
C SER A 83 -9.04 -8.85 1.20
N GLN A 84 -9.37 -8.38 -0.01
CA GLN A 84 -10.35 -9.02 -0.91
C GLN A 84 -9.69 -10.06 -1.85
N GLY A 85 -8.37 -10.23 -1.79
CA GLY A 85 -7.63 -11.09 -2.72
C GLY A 85 -7.35 -10.46 -4.08
N THR A 86 -7.60 -9.15 -4.26
CA THR A 86 -7.18 -8.43 -5.47
C THR A 86 -5.66 -8.33 -5.49
N ILE A 87 -5.03 -8.69 -6.61
CA ILE A 87 -3.58 -8.59 -6.84
C ILE A 87 -3.32 -7.58 -7.96
N LYS A 88 -2.40 -6.64 -7.74
CA LYS A 88 -1.96 -5.67 -8.75
C LYS A 88 -0.44 -5.68 -8.89
N VAL A 89 0.01 -5.40 -10.11
CA VAL A 89 1.39 -4.99 -10.39
C VAL A 89 1.38 -3.47 -10.51
N LEU A 90 2.10 -2.78 -9.64
CA LEU A 90 2.25 -1.32 -9.66
C LEU A 90 3.66 -0.95 -10.13
N VAL A 91 3.79 0.19 -10.80
CA VAL A 91 5.08 0.75 -11.21
C VAL A 91 5.16 2.19 -10.68
N LEU A 92 6.24 2.50 -9.97
CA LEU A 92 6.56 3.87 -9.58
C LEU A 92 6.98 4.65 -10.83
N ALA A 93 6.14 5.59 -11.26
CA ALA A 93 6.35 6.43 -12.44
C ALA A 93 6.58 7.90 -12.04
N ALA A 94 7.28 8.63 -12.90
CA ALA A 94 7.53 10.07 -12.79
C ALA A 94 6.40 10.88 -13.44
#